data_AF-A0A1G0GEL6-F1
#
_entry.id   AF-A0A1G0GEL6-F1
#
_cell.length_a   1.000
_cell.length_b   1.000
_cell.length_c   1.000
_cell.angle_alpha   90.00
_cell.angle_beta   90.00
_cell.angle_gamma   90.00
#
_symmetry.space_group_name_H-M   'P 1'
#
loop_
_entity.id
_entity.type
_entity.pdbx_description
1 polymer ?
#
loop_
_entity_poly.entity_id
_entity_poly.type
_entity_poly.pdbx_seq_one_letter_code
_entity_poly.pdbx_strand_id
1 'polypeptide(L)'
;MKDYKAIFEKVESILISVGSANLSAEKFRANLDEFKHLEGKAFSDADYYWILVYVVFYAGFRAATVNAKLNLIRQYFPDYKTVAGYDETKSDEILSDPKMIRNRRKVQACIENAKVFKSIFSEYGSFQAYIDSFSPTASFENLMLLKEELEYRFKGLGRITTYHVLTDIGLPVLKPDRVICRIFQRLGLIESDEQLLKTVIQGRKFAQATGHPIRYVDIVFVAYGQVKSQEFGLANGICLEQSPLCSICGVTDYCNYFAQNIAHPKVYSKTSVPFS
;
A
#
# COMPACT_ATOMS: atom_id res chain seq x y z
N MET A 1 8.36 -19.21 18.84
CA MET A 1 8.33 -17.81 18.36
C MET A 1 8.64 -17.82 16.87
N LYS A 2 7.96 -17.03 16.02
CA LYS A 2 8.27 -16.98 14.59
C LYS A 2 9.58 -16.21 14.38
N ASP A 3 10.45 -16.72 13.52
CA ASP A 3 11.71 -16.06 13.15
C ASP A 3 11.45 -15.04 12.04
N TYR A 4 11.16 -13.79 12.44
CA TYR A 4 10.81 -12.72 11.50
C TYR A 4 11.94 -12.43 10.51
N LYS A 5 13.20 -12.45 10.97
CA LYS A 5 14.36 -12.17 10.13
C LYS A 5 14.52 -13.24 9.06
N ALA A 6 14.53 -14.52 9.46
CA ALA A 6 14.67 -15.62 8.52
C ALA A 6 13.49 -15.70 7.53
N ILE A 7 12.26 -15.44 7.97
CA ILE A 7 11.09 -15.37 7.08
C ILE A 7 11.28 -14.27 6.03
N PHE A 8 11.67 -13.06 6.45
CA PHE A 8 11.80 -11.93 5.54
C PHE A 8 12.93 -12.15 4.52
N GLU A 9 14.12 -12.56 4.97
CA GLU A 9 15.28 -12.80 4.09
C GLU A 9 14.96 -13.88 3.02
N LYS A 10 14.20 -14.91 3.38
CA LYS A 10 13.73 -15.94 2.43
C LYS A 10 12.72 -15.38 1.43
N VAL A 11 11.77 -14.54 1.86
CA VAL A 11 10.81 -13.88 0.98
C VAL A 11 11.53 -12.97 -0.02
N GLU A 12 12.42 -12.12 0.48
CA GLU A 12 13.20 -11.18 -0.31
C GLU A 12 14.12 -11.91 -1.32
N SER A 13 14.87 -12.91 -0.87
CA SER A 13 15.78 -13.67 -1.74
C SER A 13 15.03 -14.34 -2.91
N ILE A 14 13.86 -14.93 -2.65
CA ILE A 14 13.04 -15.52 -3.71
C ILE A 14 12.47 -14.45 -4.63
N LEU A 15 12.02 -13.33 -4.08
CA LEU A 15 11.50 -12.22 -4.87
C LEU A 15 12.56 -11.69 -5.86
N ILE A 16 13.79 -11.46 -5.37
CA ILE A 16 14.93 -11.04 -6.21
C ILE A 16 15.23 -12.10 -7.27
N SER A 17 15.30 -13.38 -6.89
CA SER A 17 15.61 -14.46 -7.82
C SER A 17 14.59 -14.57 -8.95
N VAL A 18 13.29 -14.52 -8.64
CA VAL A 18 12.22 -14.62 -9.64
C VAL A 18 12.13 -13.34 -10.49
N GLY A 19 12.23 -12.17 -9.88
CA GLY A 19 12.18 -10.89 -10.60
C GLY A 19 13.37 -10.69 -11.55
N SER A 20 14.55 -11.20 -11.16
CA SER A 20 15.77 -11.10 -11.96
C SER A 20 15.76 -11.94 -13.24
N ALA A 21 14.73 -12.77 -13.45
CA ALA A 21 14.53 -13.47 -14.72
C ALA A 21 14.07 -12.53 -15.85
N ASN A 22 13.42 -11.41 -15.51
CA ASN A 22 12.84 -10.46 -16.47
C ASN A 22 13.41 -9.03 -16.35
N LEU A 23 14.13 -8.73 -15.28
CA LEU A 23 14.90 -7.49 -15.08
C LEU A 23 16.34 -7.84 -14.66
N SER A 24 17.31 -6.97 -14.88
CA SER A 24 18.62 -7.18 -14.26
C SER A 24 18.51 -7.11 -12.73
N ALA A 25 19.26 -7.94 -12.01
CA ALA A 25 19.27 -7.95 -10.55
C ALA A 25 19.64 -6.57 -9.97
N GLU A 26 20.51 -5.82 -10.65
CA GLU A 26 20.86 -4.44 -10.32
C GLU A 26 19.66 -3.50 -10.38
N LYS A 27 18.92 -3.51 -11.50
CA LYS A 27 17.74 -2.65 -11.68
C LYS A 27 16.61 -3.03 -10.72
N PHE A 28 16.42 -4.33 -10.48
CA PHE A 28 15.45 -4.82 -9.50
C PHE A 28 15.76 -4.30 -8.10
N ARG A 29 17.03 -4.41 -7.67
CA ARG A 29 17.47 -3.91 -6.36
C ARG A 29 17.34 -2.40 -6.27
N ALA A 30 17.76 -1.66 -7.29
CA ALA A 30 17.59 -0.21 -7.33
C ALA A 30 16.12 0.20 -7.12
N ASN A 31 15.18 -0.45 -7.81
CA ASN A 31 13.75 -0.17 -7.65
C ASN A 31 13.23 -0.48 -6.24
N LEU A 32 13.75 -1.52 -5.57
CA LEU A 32 13.39 -1.80 -4.17
C LEU A 32 14.07 -0.84 -3.19
N ASP A 33 15.32 -0.47 -3.45
CA ASP A 33 16.13 0.39 -2.57
C ASP A 33 15.59 1.81 -2.49
N GLU A 34 14.86 2.30 -3.51
CA GLU A 34 14.12 3.57 -3.44
C GLU A 34 13.22 3.65 -2.19
N PHE A 35 12.63 2.51 -1.77
CA PHE A 35 11.75 2.45 -0.61
C PHE A 35 12.48 2.46 0.73
N LYS A 36 13.82 2.32 0.74
CA LYS A 36 14.64 2.49 1.95
C LYS A 36 14.81 3.95 2.35
N HIS A 37 14.54 4.88 1.43
CA HIS A 37 14.81 6.31 1.61
C HIS A 37 13.55 7.16 1.87
N LEU A 38 12.40 6.53 2.09
CA LEU A 38 11.14 7.21 2.39
C LEU A 38 11.04 7.68 3.85
N GLU A 39 11.62 6.92 4.78
CA GLU A 39 11.63 7.30 6.19
C GLU A 39 12.51 8.53 6.40
N GLY A 40 11.97 9.55 7.07
CA GLY A 40 12.67 10.83 7.29
C GLY A 40 12.76 11.74 6.06
N LYS A 41 12.14 11.37 4.93
CA LYS A 41 12.04 12.24 3.77
C LYS A 41 11.17 13.46 4.09
N ALA A 42 11.65 14.65 3.73
CA ALA A 42 10.84 15.87 3.78
C ALA A 42 9.84 15.90 2.62
N PHE A 43 8.60 16.28 2.92
CA PHE A 43 7.52 16.43 1.94
C PHE A 43 7.08 17.88 1.88
N SER A 44 6.84 18.39 0.67
CA SER A 44 6.17 19.68 0.50
C SER A 44 4.65 19.55 0.69
N ASP A 45 3.95 20.66 0.90
CA ASP A 45 2.49 20.65 0.94
C ASP A 45 1.86 20.14 -0.36
N ALA A 46 2.53 20.37 -1.50
CA ALA A 46 2.10 19.83 -2.78
C ALA A 46 2.21 18.30 -2.81
N ASP A 47 3.26 17.72 -2.21
CA ASP A 47 3.41 16.27 -2.09
C ASP A 47 2.33 15.67 -1.18
N TYR A 48 2.12 16.27 0.00
CA TYR A 48 1.09 15.83 0.93
C TYR A 48 -0.30 15.86 0.31
N TYR A 49 -0.64 16.98 -0.34
CA TYR A 49 -1.93 17.11 -1.01
C TYR A 49 -2.09 16.06 -2.11
N TRP A 50 -1.05 15.85 -2.92
CA TRP A 50 -1.10 14.84 -3.97
C TRP A 50 -1.31 13.43 -3.41
N ILE A 51 -0.63 13.07 -2.30
CA ILE A 51 -0.82 11.80 -1.60
C ILE A 51 -2.28 11.62 -1.19
N LEU A 52 -2.85 12.62 -0.50
CA LEU A 52 -4.25 12.60 -0.06
C LEU A 52 -5.23 12.39 -1.22
N VAL A 53 -4.96 12.98 -2.39
CA VAL A 53 -5.77 12.79 -3.59
C VAL A 53 -5.65 11.37 -4.13
N TYR A 54 -4.43 10.89 -4.43
CA TYR A 54 -4.31 9.62 -5.15
C TYR A 54 -4.75 8.44 -4.29
N VAL A 55 -4.52 8.44 -2.97
CA VAL A 55 -4.88 7.29 -2.12
C VAL A 55 -6.39 7.00 -2.13
N VAL A 56 -7.21 8.05 -2.29
CA VAL A 56 -8.67 7.92 -2.43
C VAL A 56 -9.01 7.14 -3.70
N PHE A 57 -8.26 7.32 -4.79
CA PHE A 57 -8.44 6.56 -6.02
C PHE A 57 -7.97 5.11 -5.91
N TYR A 58 -6.94 4.80 -5.14
CA TYR A 58 -6.52 3.41 -4.87
C TYR A 58 -7.53 2.61 -4.04
N ALA A 59 -8.29 3.26 -3.16
CA ALA A 59 -9.27 2.56 -2.32
C ALA A 59 -10.30 1.79 -3.17
N GLY A 60 -10.25 0.45 -3.13
CA GLY A 60 -11.16 -0.41 -3.92
C GLY A 60 -10.83 -0.54 -5.41
N PHE A 61 -9.64 -0.11 -5.87
CA PHE A 61 -9.19 -0.31 -7.25
C PHE A 61 -7.86 -1.08 -7.30
N ARG A 62 -7.61 -1.75 -8.42
CA ARG A 62 -6.29 -2.34 -8.68
C ARG A 62 -5.28 -1.21 -8.91
N ALA A 63 -4.10 -1.31 -8.32
CA ALA A 63 -3.04 -0.31 -8.46
C ALA A 63 -2.75 0.02 -9.94
N ALA A 64 -2.61 -1.00 -10.79
CA ALA A 64 -2.41 -0.81 -12.24
C ALA A 64 -3.50 0.05 -12.92
N THR A 65 -4.76 -0.06 -12.49
CA THR A 65 -5.86 0.74 -13.02
C THR A 65 -5.72 2.22 -12.66
N VAL A 66 -5.26 2.50 -11.43
CA VAL A 66 -5.05 3.88 -10.95
C VAL A 66 -3.77 4.46 -11.54
N ASN A 67 -2.69 3.70 -11.59
CA ASN A 67 -1.39 4.08 -12.17
C ASN A 67 -1.55 4.61 -13.59
N ALA A 68 -2.32 3.91 -14.44
CA ALA A 68 -2.61 4.31 -15.80
C ALA A 68 -3.37 5.66 -15.93
N LYS A 69 -3.94 6.15 -14.84
CA LYS A 69 -4.77 7.37 -14.80
C LYS A 69 -4.18 8.46 -13.88
N LEU A 70 -3.01 8.27 -13.27
CA LEU A 70 -2.43 9.24 -12.33
C LEU A 70 -2.22 10.62 -12.95
N ASN A 71 -1.72 10.68 -14.20
CA ASN A 71 -1.53 11.95 -14.91
C ASN A 71 -2.86 12.69 -15.10
N LEU A 72 -3.92 11.96 -15.47
CA LEU A 72 -5.25 12.54 -15.64
C LEU A 72 -5.86 12.98 -14.31
N ILE A 73 -5.72 12.17 -13.26
CA ILE A 73 -6.16 12.52 -11.91
C ILE A 73 -5.44 13.80 -11.46
N ARG A 74 -4.12 13.91 -11.65
CA ARG A 74 -3.35 15.11 -11.30
C ARG A 74 -3.78 16.35 -12.08
N GLN A 75 -4.17 16.20 -13.34
CA GLN A 75 -4.70 17.32 -14.14
C GLN A 75 -6.00 17.88 -13.55
N TYR A 76 -6.90 17.02 -13.06
CA TYR A 76 -8.14 17.43 -12.42
C TYR A 76 -7.96 17.85 -10.95
N PHE A 77 -6.90 17.42 -10.29
CA PHE A 77 -6.63 17.76 -8.89
C PHE A 77 -5.20 18.32 -8.72
N PRO A 78 -4.88 19.47 -9.34
CA PRO A 78 -3.50 19.96 -9.41
C PRO A 78 -2.96 20.51 -8.10
N ASP A 79 -3.81 21.20 -7.32
CA ASP A 79 -3.47 21.79 -6.04
C ASP A 79 -4.71 22.05 -5.18
N TYR A 80 -4.53 22.11 -3.86
CA TYR A 80 -5.64 22.27 -2.92
C TYR A 80 -6.34 23.63 -3.00
N LYS A 81 -5.67 24.68 -3.47
CA LYS A 81 -6.25 26.04 -3.54
C LYS A 81 -7.26 26.11 -4.69
N THR A 82 -6.87 25.59 -5.85
CA THR A 82 -7.72 25.46 -7.03
C THR A 82 -8.90 24.53 -6.75
N VAL A 83 -8.62 23.32 -6.26
CA VAL A 83 -9.64 22.29 -6.05
C VAL A 83 -10.62 22.66 -4.94
N ALA A 84 -10.20 23.41 -3.92
CA ALA A 84 -11.11 23.90 -2.88
C ALA A 84 -12.21 24.85 -3.43
N GLY A 85 -11.98 25.44 -4.61
CA GLY A 85 -12.96 26.28 -5.32
C GLY A 85 -13.90 25.50 -6.24
N TYR A 86 -13.76 24.18 -6.37
CA TYR A 86 -14.60 23.38 -7.25
C TYR A 86 -16.04 23.27 -6.71
N ASP A 87 -16.98 23.35 -7.63
CA ASP A 87 -18.41 23.19 -7.42
C ASP A 87 -18.95 21.93 -8.12
N GLU A 88 -20.27 21.75 -8.11
CA GLU A 88 -20.92 20.59 -8.74
C GLU A 88 -20.70 20.57 -10.26
N THR A 89 -20.65 21.73 -10.91
CA THR A 89 -20.38 21.83 -12.36
C THR A 89 -19.00 21.25 -12.69
N LYS A 90 -17.97 21.58 -11.89
CA LYS A 90 -16.65 20.99 -12.08
C LYS A 90 -16.63 19.48 -11.76
N SER A 91 -17.37 19.04 -10.74
CA SER A 91 -17.53 17.61 -10.43
C SER A 91 -18.14 16.82 -11.61
N ASP A 92 -19.19 17.36 -12.23
CA ASP A 92 -19.85 16.75 -13.39
C ASP A 92 -18.95 16.74 -14.63
N GLU A 93 -18.13 17.77 -14.84
CA GLU A 93 -17.10 17.80 -15.89
C GLU A 93 -16.09 16.66 -15.72
N ILE A 94 -15.54 16.48 -14.50
CA ILE A 94 -14.59 15.40 -14.18
C ILE A 94 -15.22 14.02 -14.44
N LEU A 95 -16.47 13.84 -14.04
CA LEU A 95 -17.19 12.57 -14.19
C LEU A 95 -17.59 12.27 -15.64
N SER A 96 -17.70 13.31 -16.47
CA SER A 96 -18.03 13.17 -17.89
C SER A 96 -16.84 12.67 -18.71
N ASP A 97 -15.59 12.92 -18.28
CA ASP A 97 -14.40 12.43 -18.98
C ASP A 97 -14.38 10.88 -19.05
N PRO A 98 -14.44 10.29 -20.27
CA PRO A 98 -14.40 8.83 -20.45
C PRO A 98 -13.10 8.17 -19.99
N LYS A 99 -12.00 8.93 -19.91
CA LYS A 99 -10.70 8.44 -19.42
C LYS A 99 -10.59 8.51 -17.90
N MET A 100 -11.51 9.16 -17.19
CA MET A 100 -11.48 9.28 -15.74
C MET A 100 -11.97 8.00 -15.02
N ILE A 101 -11.66 7.87 -13.73
CA ILE A 101 -12.35 6.91 -12.85
C ILE A 101 -13.68 7.53 -12.45
N ARG A 102 -14.78 7.08 -13.08
CA ARG A 102 -16.14 7.59 -12.85
C ARG A 102 -16.70 7.15 -11.50
N ASN A 103 -16.23 7.80 -10.44
CA ASN A 103 -16.69 7.56 -9.06
C ASN A 103 -16.98 8.89 -8.38
N ARG A 104 -18.25 9.30 -8.35
CA ARG A 104 -18.71 10.57 -7.77
C ARG A 104 -18.26 10.75 -6.32
N ARG A 105 -18.34 9.70 -5.50
CA ARG A 105 -17.92 9.76 -4.09
C ARG A 105 -16.45 10.11 -3.93
N LYS A 106 -15.58 9.61 -4.81
CA LYS A 106 -14.13 9.90 -4.77
C LYS A 106 -13.80 11.30 -5.25
N VAL A 107 -14.44 11.75 -6.33
CA VAL A 107 -14.31 13.13 -6.84
C VAL A 107 -14.73 14.11 -5.75
N GLN A 108 -15.91 13.90 -5.17
CA GLN A 108 -16.42 14.74 -4.08
C GLN A 108 -15.51 14.73 -2.86
N ALA A 109 -15.00 13.55 -2.46
CA ALA A 109 -14.05 13.45 -1.36
C ALA A 109 -12.78 14.26 -1.62
N CYS A 110 -12.21 14.25 -2.84
CA CYS A 110 -11.02 15.04 -3.16
C CYS A 110 -11.30 16.56 -3.09
N ILE A 111 -12.49 17.00 -3.51
CA ILE A 111 -12.91 18.40 -3.43
C ILE A 111 -13.08 18.85 -1.97
N GLU A 112 -13.75 18.05 -1.14
CA GLU A 112 -13.91 18.33 0.29
C GLU A 112 -12.57 18.32 1.03
N ASN A 113 -11.71 17.34 0.72
CA ASN A 113 -10.37 17.23 1.31
C ASN A 113 -9.48 18.41 0.96
N ALA A 114 -9.62 19.03 -0.22
CA ALA A 114 -8.89 20.25 -0.56
C ALA A 114 -9.28 21.43 0.35
N LYS A 115 -10.56 21.53 0.73
CA LYS A 115 -11.03 22.55 1.69
C LYS A 115 -10.48 22.29 3.10
N VAL A 116 -10.49 21.03 3.54
CA VAL A 116 -9.88 20.62 4.82
C VAL A 116 -8.39 20.91 4.85
N PHE A 117 -7.65 20.56 3.78
CA PHE A 117 -6.23 20.85 3.65
C PHE A 117 -5.93 22.35 3.72
N LYS A 118 -6.73 23.17 3.02
CA LYS A 118 -6.62 24.64 3.09
C LYS A 118 -6.81 25.16 4.52
N SER A 119 -7.78 24.61 5.26
CA SER A 119 -8.02 24.97 6.66
C SER A 119 -6.82 24.61 7.55
N ILE A 120 -6.26 23.41 7.39
CA ILE A 120 -5.06 22.97 8.13
C ILE A 120 -3.88 23.89 7.83
N PHE A 121 -3.66 24.24 6.55
CA PHE A 121 -2.61 25.18 6.18
C PHE A 121 -2.81 26.55 6.86
N SER A 122 -4.04 27.05 6.96
CA SER A 122 -4.34 28.30 7.67
C SER A 122 -4.10 28.24 9.18
N GLU A 123 -4.30 27.08 9.81
CA GLU A 123 -4.14 26.88 11.26
C GLU A 123 -2.69 26.59 11.67
N TYR A 124 -1.97 25.76 10.91
CA TYR A 124 -0.62 25.27 11.25
C TYR A 124 0.49 25.90 10.39
N GLY A 125 0.16 26.62 9.32
CA GLY A 125 1.12 27.19 8.38
C GLY A 125 1.69 26.22 7.34
N SER A 126 1.63 24.90 7.59
CA SER A 126 1.94 23.84 6.63
C SER A 126 1.31 22.52 7.07
N PHE A 127 1.20 21.55 6.16
CA PHE A 127 0.73 20.22 6.50
C PHE A 127 1.77 19.43 7.30
N GLN A 128 3.07 19.64 7.07
CA GLN A 128 4.13 19.06 7.90
C GLN A 128 3.99 19.51 9.35
N ALA A 129 3.79 20.80 9.62
CA ALA A 129 3.60 21.32 10.97
C ALA A 129 2.37 20.71 11.67
N TYR A 130 1.30 20.45 10.91
CA TYR A 130 0.15 19.70 11.40
C TYR A 130 0.51 18.26 11.78
N ILE A 131 1.23 17.52 10.92
CA ILE A 131 1.71 16.17 11.25
C ILE A 131 2.60 16.19 12.51
N ASP A 132 3.54 17.14 12.59
CA ASP A 132 4.50 17.25 13.69
C ASP A 132 3.86 17.57 15.04
N SER A 133 2.71 18.26 15.04
CA SER A 133 1.93 18.55 16.25
C SER A 133 1.48 17.30 17.02
N PHE A 134 1.44 16.14 16.34
CA PHE A 134 1.15 14.84 16.96
C PHE A 134 2.40 14.10 17.43
N SER A 135 3.60 14.52 17.03
CA SER A 135 4.86 13.80 17.29
C SER A 135 4.78 12.30 16.97
N PRO A 136 4.38 11.90 15.74
CA PRO A 136 4.01 10.51 15.41
C PRO A 136 5.18 9.52 15.44
N THR A 137 6.42 9.98 15.45
CA THR A 137 7.61 9.13 15.57
C THR A 137 8.04 8.89 17.03
N ALA A 138 7.49 9.64 17.99
CA ALA A 138 7.86 9.53 19.39
C ALA A 138 7.25 8.29 20.08
N SER A 139 6.05 7.88 19.67
CA SER A 139 5.37 6.70 20.21
C SER A 139 4.38 6.11 19.21
N PHE A 140 4.01 4.85 19.42
CA PHE A 140 2.99 4.21 18.58
C PHE A 140 1.60 4.79 18.84
N GLU A 141 1.33 5.20 20.07
CA GLU A 141 0.13 5.89 20.51
C GLU A 141 -0.06 7.20 19.76
N ASN A 142 0.97 8.04 19.68
CA ASN A 142 0.95 9.30 18.95
C ASN A 142 0.66 9.10 17.45
N LEU A 143 1.27 8.08 16.85
CA LEU A 143 1.00 7.70 15.47
C LEU A 143 -0.46 7.29 15.25
N MET A 144 -1.05 6.56 16.21
CA MET A 144 -2.46 6.16 16.13
C MET A 144 -3.41 7.33 16.36
N LEU A 145 -3.06 8.30 17.21
CA LEU A 145 -3.82 9.55 17.37
C LEU A 145 -3.84 10.37 16.07
N LEU A 146 -2.69 10.55 15.43
CA LEU A 146 -2.63 11.19 14.11
C LEU A 146 -3.50 10.44 13.09
N LYS A 147 -3.43 9.11 13.09
CA LYS A 147 -4.25 8.27 12.20
C LYS A 147 -5.73 8.51 12.43
N GLU A 148 -6.18 8.52 13.69
CA GLU A 148 -7.58 8.76 14.05
C GLU A 148 -8.05 10.15 13.60
N GLU A 149 -7.23 11.18 13.81
CA GLU A 149 -7.57 12.54 13.37
C GLU A 149 -7.66 12.65 11.85
N LEU A 150 -6.76 12.00 11.09
CA LEU A 150 -6.84 11.96 9.63
C LEU A 150 -8.11 11.24 9.14
N GLU A 151 -8.53 10.16 9.81
CA GLU A 151 -9.79 9.45 9.51
C GLU A 151 -11.02 10.31 9.78
N TYR A 152 -10.96 11.12 10.85
CA TYR A 152 -12.04 12.02 11.23
C TYR A 152 -12.18 13.19 10.25
N ARG A 153 -11.07 13.87 9.94
CA ARG A 153 -11.08 15.11 9.15
C ARG A 153 -11.29 14.90 7.65
N PHE A 154 -10.74 13.82 7.08
CA PHE A 154 -10.70 13.64 5.63
C PHE A 154 -11.69 12.60 5.12
N LYS A 155 -12.43 12.95 4.08
CA LYS A 155 -13.35 12.04 3.40
C LYS A 155 -12.59 11.02 2.56
N GLY A 156 -13.10 9.79 2.53
CA GLY A 156 -12.46 8.71 1.77
C GLY A 156 -11.20 8.12 2.41
N LEU A 157 -10.72 8.69 3.52
CA LEU A 157 -9.68 8.10 4.35
C LEU A 157 -10.29 7.13 5.38
N GLY A 158 -10.66 5.93 4.91
CA GLY A 158 -11.11 4.85 5.79
C GLY A 158 -9.94 4.08 6.43
N ARG A 159 -10.28 3.09 7.26
CA ARG A 159 -9.34 2.31 8.11
C ARG A 159 -8.01 1.90 7.45
N ILE A 160 -8.05 1.40 6.20
CA ILE A 160 -6.85 0.97 5.46
C ILE A 160 -6.23 2.12 4.66
N THR A 161 -7.07 3.00 4.09
CA THR A 161 -6.61 4.13 3.26
C THR A 161 -5.76 5.11 4.08
N THR A 162 -6.08 5.32 5.36
CA THR A 162 -5.27 6.20 6.21
C THR A 162 -3.89 5.60 6.47
N TYR A 163 -3.77 4.29 6.68
CA TYR A 163 -2.45 3.66 6.71
C TYR A 163 -1.68 3.82 5.40
N HIS A 164 -2.36 3.89 4.24
CA HIS A 164 -1.72 4.19 2.97
C HIS A 164 -1.06 5.58 2.99
N VAL A 165 -1.79 6.59 3.46
CA VAL A 165 -1.24 7.95 3.62
C VAL A 165 -0.02 7.92 4.52
N LEU A 166 -0.15 7.36 5.73
CA LEU A 166 0.93 7.31 6.72
C LEU A 166 2.18 6.61 6.18
N THR A 167 1.98 5.50 5.46
CA THR A 167 3.07 4.73 4.84
C THR A 167 3.76 5.55 3.74
N ASP A 168 3.00 6.25 2.90
CA ASP A 168 3.52 7.01 1.76
C ASP A 168 4.17 8.34 2.16
N ILE A 169 3.84 8.88 3.34
CA ILE A 169 4.53 10.03 3.94
C ILE A 169 5.70 9.62 4.84
N GLY A 170 6.10 8.34 4.82
CA GLY A 170 7.32 7.86 5.49
C GLY A 170 7.20 7.62 6.99
N LEU A 171 5.99 7.52 7.56
CA LEU A 171 5.81 7.17 8.97
C LEU A 171 5.99 5.66 9.20
N PRO A 172 6.39 5.23 10.42
CA PRO A 172 6.80 3.85 10.72
C PRO A 172 5.62 2.87 10.86
N VAL A 173 4.78 2.79 9.82
CA VAL A 173 3.68 1.84 9.65
C VAL A 173 3.74 1.22 8.26
N LEU A 174 3.17 0.03 8.13
CA LEU A 174 2.83 -0.54 6.83
C LEU A 174 1.33 -0.43 6.58
N LYS A 175 0.93 -0.61 5.32
CA LYS A 175 -0.48 -0.62 4.94
C LYS A 175 -1.03 -2.05 5.03
N PRO A 176 -1.96 -2.34 5.97
CA PRO A 176 -2.51 -3.69 6.13
C PRO A 176 -3.57 -3.97 5.05
N ASP A 177 -3.14 -4.11 3.80
CA ASP A 177 -4.02 -4.42 2.69
C ASP A 177 -4.27 -5.93 2.55
N ARG A 178 -5.12 -6.30 1.59
CA ARG A 178 -5.47 -7.69 1.31
C ARG A 178 -4.27 -8.58 0.97
N VAL A 179 -3.17 -8.03 0.47
CA VAL A 179 -1.96 -8.80 0.15
C VAL A 179 -1.20 -9.08 1.44
N ILE A 180 -0.90 -8.04 2.22
CA ILE A 180 -0.20 -8.18 3.51
C ILE A 180 -1.01 -9.07 4.46
N CYS A 181 -2.30 -8.78 4.65
CA CYS A 181 -3.17 -9.56 5.54
C CYS A 181 -3.20 -11.04 5.13
N ARG A 182 -3.35 -11.34 3.82
CA ARG A 182 -3.34 -12.74 3.34
C ARG A 182 -2.02 -13.44 3.63
N ILE A 183 -0.88 -12.81 3.34
CA ILE A 183 0.43 -13.42 3.59
C ILE A 183 0.61 -13.68 5.09
N PHE A 184 0.29 -12.69 5.93
CA PHE A 184 0.46 -12.81 7.38
C PHE A 184 -0.48 -13.86 7.98
N GLN A 185 -1.72 -13.96 7.48
CA GLN A 185 -2.65 -15.01 7.89
C GLN A 185 -2.15 -16.40 7.48
N ARG A 186 -1.64 -16.56 6.26
CA ARG A 186 -1.05 -17.83 5.78
C ARG A 186 0.18 -18.25 6.58
N LEU A 187 0.97 -17.29 7.07
CA LEU A 187 2.10 -17.53 7.97
C LEU A 187 1.67 -17.76 9.43
N GLY A 188 0.39 -17.61 9.77
CA GLY A 188 -0.12 -17.75 11.13
C GLY A 188 0.26 -16.60 12.07
N LEU A 189 0.50 -15.40 11.52
CA LEU A 189 0.85 -14.20 12.28
C LEU A 189 -0.39 -13.40 12.72
N ILE A 190 -1.50 -13.57 12.01
CA ILE A 190 -2.83 -13.03 12.31
C ILE A 190 -3.87 -14.13 12.05
N GLU A 191 -5.04 -14.02 12.69
CA GLU A 191 -6.15 -14.98 12.52
C GLU A 191 -7.13 -14.54 11.43
N SER A 192 -7.32 -13.23 11.26
CA SER A 192 -8.28 -12.64 10.30
C SER A 192 -7.69 -11.42 9.60
N ASP A 193 -8.09 -11.19 8.35
CA ASP A 193 -7.73 -10.00 7.57
C ASP A 193 -8.39 -8.71 8.09
N GLU A 194 -9.35 -8.82 9.00
CA GLU A 194 -9.94 -7.69 9.74
C GLU A 194 -9.05 -7.16 10.87
N GLN A 195 -8.03 -7.90 11.28
CA GLN A 195 -7.13 -7.54 12.39
C GLN A 195 -6.03 -6.55 11.98
N LEU A 196 -6.44 -5.42 11.39
CA LEU A 196 -5.54 -4.44 10.78
C LEU A 196 -4.41 -3.97 11.71
N LEU A 197 -4.73 -3.66 12.97
CA LEU A 197 -3.74 -3.23 13.95
C LEU A 197 -2.72 -4.33 14.26
N LYS A 198 -3.20 -5.58 14.39
CA LYS A 198 -2.32 -6.74 14.59
C LYS A 198 -1.38 -6.90 13.39
N THR A 199 -1.90 -6.78 12.17
CA THR A 199 -1.10 -6.81 10.93
C THR A 199 0.00 -5.74 10.94
N VAL A 200 -0.32 -4.50 11.31
CA VAL A 200 0.68 -3.42 11.43
C VAL A 200 1.76 -3.75 12.47
N ILE A 201 1.37 -4.30 13.62
CA ILE A 201 2.31 -4.73 14.66
C ILE A 201 3.25 -5.83 14.14
N GLN A 202 2.75 -6.80 13.36
CA GLN A 202 3.60 -7.82 12.73
C GLN A 202 4.61 -7.19 11.76
N GLY A 203 4.17 -6.20 10.98
CA GLY A 203 5.04 -5.40 10.12
C GLY A 203 6.20 -4.74 10.85
N ARG A 204 5.90 -4.10 11.99
CA ARG A 204 6.91 -3.47 12.84
C ARG A 204 7.91 -4.48 13.41
N LYS A 205 7.46 -5.70 13.75
CA LYS A 205 8.36 -6.80 14.17
C LYS A 205 9.29 -7.26 13.07
N PHE A 206 8.81 -7.33 11.82
CA PHE A 206 9.68 -7.59 10.66
C PHE A 206 10.73 -6.49 10.51
N ALA A 207 10.32 -5.22 10.50
CA ALA A 207 11.23 -4.09 10.38
C ALA A 207 12.29 -4.08 11.50
N GLN A 208 11.87 -4.32 12.75
CA GLN A 208 12.79 -4.41 13.90
C GLN A 208 13.77 -5.57 13.77
N ALA A 209 13.31 -6.76 13.34
CA ALA A 209 14.15 -7.94 13.25
C ALA A 209 15.16 -7.88 12.10
N THR A 210 14.84 -7.18 11.01
CA THR A 210 15.70 -7.06 9.83
C THR A 210 16.57 -5.81 9.86
N GLY A 211 16.17 -4.77 10.59
CA GLY A 211 16.79 -3.45 10.54
C GLY A 211 16.44 -2.66 9.28
N HIS A 212 15.51 -3.16 8.45
CA HIS A 212 15.04 -2.42 7.28
C HIS A 212 13.91 -1.43 7.64
N PRO A 213 13.83 -0.29 6.93
CA PRO A 213 12.67 0.59 7.01
C PRO A 213 11.38 -0.18 6.75
N ILE A 214 10.33 0.12 7.51
CA ILE A 214 9.07 -0.63 7.41
C ILE A 214 8.43 -0.54 6.02
N ARG A 215 8.68 0.56 5.29
CA ARG A 215 8.23 0.72 3.91
C ARG A 215 8.91 -0.26 2.95
N TYR A 216 10.19 -0.55 3.18
CA TYR A 216 10.89 -1.59 2.43
C TYR A 216 10.30 -2.98 2.72
N VAL A 217 9.99 -3.25 3.99
CA VAL A 217 9.32 -4.49 4.39
C VAL A 217 7.94 -4.63 3.71
N ASP A 218 7.15 -3.56 3.72
CA ASP A 218 5.84 -3.48 3.07
C ASP A 218 5.93 -3.81 1.57
N ILE A 219 6.81 -3.14 0.83
CA ILE A 219 6.89 -3.32 -0.63
C ILE A 219 7.37 -4.72 -1.02
N VAL A 220 8.28 -5.33 -0.25
CA VAL A 220 8.74 -6.71 -0.49
C VAL A 220 7.57 -7.68 -0.38
N PHE A 221 6.75 -7.59 0.68
CA PHE A 221 5.58 -8.47 0.83
C PHE A 221 4.49 -8.18 -0.20
N VAL A 222 4.23 -6.91 -0.52
CA VAL A 222 3.28 -6.53 -1.58
C VAL A 222 3.70 -7.14 -2.91
N ALA A 223 4.96 -6.95 -3.32
CA ALA A 223 5.52 -7.49 -4.55
C ALA A 223 5.45 -9.04 -4.57
N TYR A 224 5.67 -9.68 -3.42
CA TYR A 224 5.61 -11.13 -3.27
C TYR A 224 4.22 -11.72 -3.48
N GLY A 225 3.15 -10.98 -3.16
CA GLY A 225 1.79 -11.49 -3.18
C GLY A 225 0.86 -10.86 -4.22
N GLN A 226 1.27 -9.81 -4.93
CA GLN A 226 0.40 -9.15 -5.90
C GLN A 226 0.44 -9.80 -7.28
N VAL A 227 -0.65 -9.66 -8.04
CA VAL A 227 -0.82 -10.32 -9.35
C VAL A 227 0.15 -9.76 -10.40
N LYS A 228 0.51 -8.48 -10.35
CA LYS A 228 1.49 -7.90 -11.28
C LYS A 228 2.33 -6.88 -10.55
N SER A 229 3.64 -6.98 -10.74
CA SER A 229 4.61 -6.00 -10.24
C SER A 229 5.61 -5.69 -11.36
N GLN A 230 5.20 -4.86 -12.32
CA GLN A 230 6.03 -4.59 -13.50
C GLN A 230 7.36 -3.92 -13.12
N GLU A 231 7.34 -3.02 -12.12
CA GLU A 231 8.57 -2.43 -11.57
C GLU A 231 9.55 -3.48 -11.00
N PHE A 232 9.07 -4.66 -10.63
CA PHE A 232 9.87 -5.75 -10.08
C PHE A 232 10.03 -6.92 -11.07
N GLY A 233 9.65 -6.76 -12.33
CA GLY A 233 9.81 -7.81 -13.36
C GLY A 233 8.93 -9.03 -13.14
N LEU A 234 7.89 -8.92 -12.31
CA LEU A 234 7.01 -10.04 -11.96
C LEU A 234 5.73 -9.99 -12.78
N ALA A 235 5.57 -10.99 -13.66
CA ALA A 235 4.31 -11.22 -14.36
C ALA A 235 3.21 -11.68 -13.41
N ASN A 236 3.57 -12.44 -12.37
CA ASN A 236 2.73 -12.93 -11.29
C ASN A 236 3.54 -12.99 -9.99
N GLY A 237 2.94 -12.59 -8.86
CA GLY A 237 3.50 -12.82 -7.54
C GLY A 237 3.52 -14.31 -7.17
N ILE A 238 4.19 -14.62 -6.05
CA ILE A 238 4.37 -15.99 -5.55
C ILE A 238 3.21 -16.37 -4.63
N CYS A 239 2.87 -15.53 -3.65
CA CYS A 239 1.82 -15.82 -2.66
C CYS A 239 0.44 -15.25 -3.07
N LEU A 240 -0.01 -15.63 -4.26
CA LEU A 240 -1.29 -15.18 -4.83
C LEU A 240 -2.50 -15.69 -4.04
N GLU A 241 -3.61 -14.95 -4.14
CA GLU A 241 -4.89 -15.34 -3.55
C GLU A 241 -5.36 -16.70 -4.08
N GLN A 242 -5.36 -16.84 -5.40
CA GLN A 242 -5.64 -18.09 -6.10
C GLN A 242 -4.35 -18.64 -6.68
N SER A 243 -4.18 -19.96 -6.61
CA SER A 243 -3.02 -20.69 -7.17
C SER A 243 -1.66 -20.12 -6.75
N PRO A 244 -1.35 -20.02 -5.42
CA PRO A 244 -0.03 -19.60 -4.98
C PRO A 244 1.05 -20.59 -5.45
N LEU A 245 2.21 -20.06 -5.82
CA LEU A 245 3.36 -20.83 -6.32
C LEU A 245 4.17 -21.42 -5.15
N CYS A 246 3.53 -22.27 -4.34
CA CYS A 246 4.14 -22.82 -3.13
C CYS A 246 5.41 -23.65 -3.40
N SER A 247 5.56 -24.24 -4.59
CA SER A 247 6.75 -25.03 -4.97
C SER A 247 8.05 -24.21 -5.04
N ILE A 248 7.94 -22.89 -5.25
CA ILE A 248 9.08 -21.97 -5.28
C ILE A 248 9.05 -20.98 -4.09
N CYS A 249 8.07 -21.12 -3.21
CA CYS A 249 7.92 -20.25 -2.04
C CYS A 249 9.01 -20.59 -1.00
N GLY A 250 9.86 -19.62 -0.67
CA GLY A 250 11.01 -19.85 0.22
C GLY A 250 10.65 -20.02 1.70
N VAL A 251 9.38 -19.86 2.07
CA VAL A 251 8.90 -19.84 3.47
C VAL A 251 7.83 -20.90 3.76
N THR A 252 7.78 -21.97 2.97
CA THR A 252 6.89 -23.12 3.18
C THR A 252 6.99 -23.69 4.59
N ASP A 253 8.20 -23.80 5.14
CA ASP A 253 8.47 -24.32 6.50
C ASP A 253 7.86 -23.44 7.61
N TYR A 254 7.54 -22.18 7.30
CA TYR A 254 6.92 -21.22 8.22
C TYR A 254 5.42 -21.03 7.97
N CYS A 255 4.85 -21.67 6.93
CA CYS A 255 3.54 -21.36 6.38
C CYS A 255 2.47 -22.36 6.84
N ASN A 256 1.56 -21.90 7.71
CA ASN A 256 0.43 -22.69 8.18
C ASN A 256 -0.49 -23.12 7.03
N TYR A 257 -0.72 -22.23 6.04
CA TYR A 257 -1.52 -22.56 4.85
C TYR A 257 -0.90 -23.70 4.05
N PHE A 258 0.42 -23.69 3.85
CA PHE A 258 1.09 -24.76 3.11
C PHE A 258 1.00 -26.09 3.86
N ALA A 259 1.32 -26.10 5.16
CA ALA A 259 1.21 -27.30 5.99
C ALA A 259 -0.19 -27.94 5.94
N GLN A 260 -1.25 -27.12 5.98
CA GLN A 260 -2.64 -27.59 5.90
C GLN A 260 -3.03 -28.12 4.52
N ASN A 261 -2.52 -27.53 3.44
CA ASN A 261 -2.90 -27.89 2.07
C ASN A 261 -2.03 -29.02 1.48
N ILE A 262 -0.87 -29.36 2.08
CA ILE A 262 -0.15 -30.60 1.75
C ILE A 262 -0.89 -31.83 2.29
N ALA A 263 -1.45 -31.74 3.51
CA ALA A 263 -2.20 -32.83 4.12
C ALA A 263 -3.50 -33.15 3.38
N HIS A 264 -4.03 -32.19 2.62
CA HIS A 264 -5.23 -32.33 1.80
C HIS A 264 -4.97 -31.71 0.42
N PRO A 265 -4.24 -32.39 -0.48
CA PRO A 265 -4.05 -31.89 -1.83
C PRO A 265 -5.43 -31.84 -2.48
N LYS A 266 -6.01 -30.64 -2.56
CA LYS A 266 -7.14 -30.43 -3.47
C LYS A 266 -6.63 -30.85 -4.84
N VAL A 267 -7.23 -31.90 -5.38
CA VAL A 267 -7.04 -32.33 -6.76
C VAL A 267 -7.47 -31.14 -7.61
N TYR A 268 -6.53 -30.27 -7.94
CA TYR A 268 -6.75 -29.28 -8.99
C TYR A 268 -6.79 -30.09 -10.27
N SER A 269 -8.00 -30.36 -10.72
CA SER A 269 -8.25 -30.98 -12.01
C SER A 269 -7.46 -30.20 -13.06
N LYS A 270 -6.72 -30.95 -13.87
CA LYS A 270 -6.20 -30.47 -15.15
C LYS A 270 -7.40 -29.99 -15.96
N THR A 271 -7.75 -28.70 -15.90
CA THR A 271 -8.49 -28.09 -16.99
C THR A 271 -7.47 -27.81 -18.08
N SER A 272 -7.35 -28.81 -18.96
CA SER A 272 -6.90 -28.61 -20.33
C SER A 272 -7.69 -27.44 -20.93
N VAL A 273 -7.03 -26.30 -21.14
CA VAL A 273 -7.53 -25.27 -22.04
C VAL A 273 -7.17 -25.77 -23.45
N PRO A 274 -8.13 -26.04 -24.34
CA PRO A 274 -7.80 -26.28 -25.74
C PRO A 274 -7.37 -24.94 -26.34
N PHE A 275 -6.26 -24.98 -27.06
CA PHE A 275 -5.93 -23.95 -28.04
C PHE A 275 -7.02 -23.92 -29.10
N SER A 276 -7.72 -22.79 -29.19
CA SER A 276 -8.36 -22.26 -30.41
C SER A 276 -8.71 -20.80 -30.19
#